data_AF-A0A7S2I7P7-F1
#
_entry.id   AF-A0A7S2I7P7-F1
#
_cell.length_a   1.000
_cell.length_b   1.000
_cell.length_c   1.000
_cell.angle_alpha   90.00
_cell.angle_beta   90.00
_cell.angle_gamma   90.00
#
_symmetry.space_group_name_H-M   'P 1'
#
loop_
_entity.id
_entity.type
_entity.pdbx_description
1 polymer ?
#
loop_
_entity_poly.entity_id
_entity_poly.type
_entity_poly.pdbx_seq_one_letter_code
_entity_poly.pdbx_strand_id
1 'polypeptide(L)'
;AAVSAFTVRFFTGPMHAHSAFGILGTSVPVEFGRFTTRSYTVTELFIFALMGCIGGLLGALFNAANRRLAVWRKAHIGPTGLRRWLEVLLVTTTISSVAFFAPMVGGTSDMRHYNLSQRLFIESGNVSINNLFHTSEEFPLGMLLFFTVVHYLEACWTYGLGVPSGLFVPSFLAGAAW
;
A
#
# COMPACT_ATOMS: atom_id res chain seq x y z
N ALA A 1 -21.55 8.14 10.56
CA ALA A 1 -20.99 7.19 9.57
C ALA A 1 -21.79 7.20 8.26
N ALA A 2 -23.09 6.87 8.26
CA ALA A 2 -23.89 6.87 7.03
C ALA A 2 -24.01 8.26 6.38
N VAL A 3 -24.30 9.30 7.19
CA VAL A 3 -24.39 10.70 6.71
C VAL A 3 -23.07 11.19 6.14
N SER A 4 -21.94 10.94 6.82
CA SER A 4 -20.62 11.34 6.33
C SER A 4 -20.24 10.66 5.02
N ALA A 5 -20.52 9.35 4.88
CA ALA A 5 -20.29 8.63 3.65
C ALA A 5 -21.17 9.15 2.51
N PHE A 6 -22.44 9.44 2.80
CA PHE A 6 -23.37 10.05 1.85
C PHE A 6 -22.88 11.43 1.39
N THR A 7 -22.47 12.30 2.31
CA THR A 7 -21.96 13.65 2.00
C THR A 7 -20.74 13.58 1.08
N VAL A 8 -19.76 12.73 1.38
CA VAL A 8 -18.57 12.56 0.51
C VAL A 8 -18.98 12.10 -0.88
N ARG A 9 -19.85 11.09 -0.98
CA ARG A 9 -20.31 10.54 -2.27
C ARG A 9 -21.13 11.53 -3.08
N PHE A 10 -21.95 12.34 -2.41
CA PHE A 10 -22.75 13.38 -3.04
C PHE A 10 -21.88 14.45 -3.72
N PHE A 11 -20.81 14.89 -3.06
CA PHE A 11 -19.91 15.91 -3.62
C PHE A 11 -18.87 15.35 -4.60
N THR A 12 -18.43 14.10 -4.44
CA THR A 12 -17.42 13.50 -5.34
C THR A 12 -17.99 12.98 -6.65
N GLY A 13 -19.27 12.59 -6.69
CA GLY A 13 -19.95 12.10 -7.90
C GLY A 13 -19.86 13.05 -9.10
N PRO A 14 -20.25 14.33 -8.95
CA PRO A 14 -20.17 15.31 -10.03
C PRO A 14 -18.75 15.68 -10.47
N MET A 15 -17.72 15.37 -9.67
CA MET A 15 -16.33 15.74 -9.97
C MET A 15 -15.58 14.69 -10.81
N HIS A 16 -15.99 13.42 -10.76
CA HIS A 16 -15.24 12.33 -11.41
C HIS A 16 -15.92 11.78 -12.65
N ALA A 17 -17.24 11.84 -12.71
CA ALA A 17 -18.00 11.56 -13.92
C ALA A 17 -18.54 12.88 -14.45
N HIS A 18 -18.62 13.06 -15.76
CA HIS A 18 -19.24 14.23 -16.40
C HIS A 18 -20.75 14.03 -16.70
N SER A 19 -21.64 13.32 -15.99
CA SER A 19 -21.90 13.25 -14.56
C SER A 19 -22.91 14.30 -14.09
N ALA A 20 -24.17 14.27 -14.54
CA ALA A 20 -25.19 15.21 -14.08
C ALA A 20 -25.30 15.22 -12.54
N PHE A 21 -25.46 16.40 -11.95
CA PHE A 21 -25.65 16.60 -10.52
C PHE A 21 -26.83 15.74 -10.02
N GLY A 22 -26.56 14.79 -9.12
CA GLY A 22 -27.57 13.84 -8.61
C GLY A 22 -27.16 12.37 -8.63
N ILE A 23 -26.08 12.01 -9.34
CA ILE A 23 -25.48 10.67 -9.24
C ILE A 23 -24.51 10.63 -8.05
N LEU A 24 -24.75 9.70 -7.12
CA LEU A 24 -23.83 9.47 -6.00
C LEU A 24 -22.52 8.88 -6.55
N GLY A 25 -21.40 9.55 -6.24
CA GLY A 25 -20.08 9.04 -6.57
C GLY A 25 -19.84 7.69 -5.91
N THR A 26 -19.18 6.78 -6.64
CA THR A 26 -18.73 5.51 -6.09
C THR A 26 -17.42 5.68 -5.31
N SER A 27 -16.64 6.72 -5.63
CA SER A 27 -15.31 6.96 -5.08
C SER A 27 -15.32 7.16 -3.56
N VAL A 28 -14.80 6.15 -2.88
CA VAL A 28 -14.40 6.16 -1.47
C VAL A 28 -12.87 6.13 -1.44
N PRO A 29 -12.19 6.69 -0.40
CA PRO A 29 -10.72 6.73 -0.37
C PRO A 29 -10.01 5.39 -0.63
N VAL A 30 -10.66 4.27 -0.30
CA VAL A 30 -10.26 2.92 -0.72
C VAL A 30 -11.53 2.15 -1.09
N GLU A 31 -11.61 1.63 -2.31
CA GLU A 31 -12.72 0.80 -2.78
C GLU A 31 -12.17 -0.51 -3.33
N PHE A 32 -12.50 -1.62 -2.69
CA PHE A 32 -11.99 -2.92 -3.11
C PHE A 32 -12.69 -3.48 -4.35
N GLY A 33 -13.83 -2.93 -4.77
CA GLY A 33 -14.62 -3.50 -5.86
C GLY A 33 -15.56 -4.62 -5.39
N ARG A 34 -16.17 -5.33 -6.35
CA ARG A 34 -17.14 -6.41 -6.08
C ARG A 34 -16.50 -7.77 -6.32
N PHE A 35 -16.54 -8.63 -5.31
CA PHE A 35 -16.14 -10.03 -5.40
C PHE A 35 -17.36 -10.90 -5.70
N THR A 36 -17.68 -11.11 -6.99
CA THR A 36 -18.92 -11.80 -7.40
C THR A 36 -18.77 -13.29 -7.67
N THR A 37 -17.56 -13.80 -7.88
CA THR A 37 -17.30 -15.16 -8.37
C THR A 37 -16.24 -15.93 -7.56
N ARG A 38 -16.23 -15.78 -6.23
CA ARG A 38 -15.31 -16.53 -5.34
C ARG A 38 -16.08 -17.41 -4.37
N SER A 39 -16.10 -18.71 -4.66
CA SER A 39 -16.56 -19.75 -3.72
C SER A 39 -15.34 -20.44 -3.13
N TYR A 40 -15.35 -20.69 -1.83
CA TYR A 40 -14.26 -21.36 -1.12
C TYR A 40 -14.71 -22.69 -0.54
N THR A 41 -13.80 -23.65 -0.47
CA THR A 41 -14.05 -24.96 0.13
C THR A 41 -13.61 -24.99 1.60
N VAL A 42 -14.16 -25.90 2.41
CA VAL A 42 -13.79 -26.02 3.84
C VAL A 42 -12.31 -26.37 4.00
N THR A 43 -11.73 -27.10 3.06
CA THR A 43 -10.30 -27.46 3.05
C THR A 43 -9.38 -26.25 2.86
N GLU A 44 -9.81 -25.23 2.09
CA GLU A 44 -9.04 -23.99 1.91
C GLU A 44 -8.99 -23.15 3.19
N LEU A 45 -9.93 -23.35 4.12
CA LEU A 45 -9.95 -22.64 5.40
C LEU A 45 -8.70 -22.91 6.24
N PHE A 46 -8.11 -24.10 6.13
CA PHE A 46 -6.83 -24.42 6.79
C PHE A 46 -5.67 -23.59 6.22
N ILE A 47 -5.66 -23.40 4.89
CA ILE A 47 -4.64 -22.57 4.22
C ILE A 47 -4.81 -21.10 4.64
N PHE A 48 -6.05 -20.60 4.73
CA PHE A 48 -6.33 -19.25 5.21
C PHE A 48 -5.92 -19.04 6.68
N ALA A 49 -6.09 -20.06 7.53
CA ALA A 49 -5.63 -20.00 8.91
C ALA A 49 -4.10 -19.92 9.00
N LEU A 50 -3.39 -20.69 8.18
CA LEU A 50 -1.92 -20.67 8.10
C LEU A 50 -1.43 -19.31 7.58
N MET A 51 -2.06 -18.77 6.53
CA MET A 51 -1.80 -17.41 6.03
C MET A 51 -2.01 -16.36 7.13
N GLY A 52 -3.09 -16.47 7.90
CA GLY A 52 -3.34 -15.61 9.06
C GLY A 52 -2.23 -15.67 10.11
N CYS A 53 -1.68 -16.86 10.37
CA CYS A 53 -0.54 -17.04 11.28
C CYS A 53 0.73 -16.36 10.75
N ILE A 54 1.06 -16.53 9.46
CA ILE A 54 2.21 -15.88 8.82
C ILE A 54 2.06 -14.37 8.86
N GLY A 55 0.89 -13.84 8.47
CA GLY A 55 0.59 -12.41 8.54
C GLY A 55 0.69 -11.85 9.96
N GLY A 56 0.23 -12.60 10.96
CA GLY A 56 0.36 -12.24 12.37
C GLY A 56 1.81 -12.16 12.84
N LEU A 57 2.66 -13.12 12.43
CA LEU A 57 4.09 -13.12 12.72
C LEU A 57 4.82 -11.95 12.04
N LEU A 58 4.53 -11.70 10.76
CA LEU A 58 5.08 -10.55 10.01
C LEU A 58 4.63 -9.21 10.62
N GLY A 59 3.39 -9.11 11.09
CA GLY A 59 2.90 -7.93 11.81
C GLY A 59 3.57 -7.74 13.18
N ALA A 60 3.82 -8.82 13.91
CA ALA A 60 4.57 -8.75 15.18
C ALA A 60 6.02 -8.30 14.95
N LEU A 61 6.67 -8.81 13.90
CA LEU A 61 8.01 -8.36 13.48
C LEU A 61 8.02 -6.87 13.12
N PHE A 62 7.01 -6.41 12.36
CA PHE A 62 6.85 -5.00 11.99
C PHE A 62 6.80 -4.10 13.23
N ASN A 63 5.97 -4.48 14.20
CA ASN A 63 5.83 -3.73 15.45
C ASN A 63 7.11 -3.74 16.29
N ALA A 64 7.82 -4.87 16.36
CA ALA A 64 9.09 -4.97 17.08
C ALA A 64 10.18 -4.10 16.45
N ALA A 65 10.32 -4.14 15.12
CA ALA A 65 11.25 -3.32 14.37
C ALA A 65 10.95 -1.82 14.56
N ASN A 66 9.68 -1.44 14.41
CA ASN A 66 9.24 -0.06 14.58
C ASN A 66 9.39 0.46 15.99
N ARG A 67 9.20 -0.40 17.00
CA ARG A 67 9.50 -0.04 18.40
C ARG A 67 10.98 0.28 18.58
N ARG A 68 11.87 -0.53 18.03
CA ARG A 68 13.33 -0.29 18.11
C ARG A 68 13.71 1.00 17.39
N LEU A 69 13.15 1.23 16.20
CA LEU A 69 13.37 2.46 15.43
C LEU A 69 12.84 3.69 16.18
N ALA A 70 11.66 3.61 16.79
CA ALA A 70 11.08 4.70 17.57
C ALA A 70 11.93 5.08 18.79
N VAL A 71 12.47 4.10 19.53
CA VAL A 71 13.39 4.35 20.64
C VAL A 71 14.67 5.02 20.14
N TRP A 72 15.22 4.53 19.01
CA TRP A 72 16.41 5.13 18.40
C TRP A 72 16.18 6.58 17.96
N ARG A 73 15.05 6.87 17.32
CA ARG A 73 14.64 8.23 16.91
C ARG A 73 14.50 9.16 18.11
N LYS A 74 13.86 8.69 19.18
CA LYS A 74 13.72 9.46 20.42
C LYS A 74 15.08 9.79 21.03
N ALA A 75 16.05 8.89 20.93
CA ALA A 75 17.39 9.10 21.46
C ALA A 75 18.28 10.02 20.59
N HIS A 76 18.20 9.94 19.25
CA HIS A 76 19.17 10.62 18.35
C HIS A 76 18.62 11.84 17.58
N ILE A 77 17.33 11.87 17.25
CA ILE A 77 16.74 12.89 16.36
C ILE A 77 16.08 14.03 17.15
N GLY A 78 15.55 13.71 18.34
CA GLY A 78 14.89 14.67 19.22
C GLY A 78 13.48 15.08 18.76
N PRO A 79 12.70 15.78 19.61
CA PRO A 79 11.29 16.07 19.37
C PRO A 79 11.06 17.14 18.27
N THR A 80 11.96 18.11 18.13
CA THR A 80 11.85 19.24 17.18
C THR A 80 13.23 19.66 16.68
N GLY A 81 13.36 20.04 15.41
CA GLY A 81 14.58 20.64 14.87
C GLY A 81 14.92 20.20 13.44
N LEU A 82 16.06 20.70 12.94
CA LEU A 82 16.57 20.45 11.59
C LEU A 82 16.80 18.96 11.31
N ARG A 83 17.23 18.19 12.31
CA ARG A 83 17.47 16.73 12.16
C ARG A 83 16.23 15.96 11.73
N ARG A 84 15.04 16.36 12.22
CA ARG A 84 13.77 15.72 11.84
C ARG A 84 13.36 16.08 10.41
N TRP A 85 13.61 17.32 9.99
CA TRP A 85 13.42 17.73 8.60
C TRP A 85 14.36 17.00 7.64
N LEU A 86 15.64 16.88 8.00
CA LEU A 86 16.63 16.12 7.22
C LEU A 86 16.28 14.64 7.15
N GLU A 87 15.78 14.04 8.23
CA GLU A 87 15.28 12.67 8.22
C GLU A 87 14.15 12.50 7.21
N VAL A 88 13.12 13.36 7.27
CA VAL A 88 11.98 13.29 6.35
C VAL A 88 12.46 13.46 4.91
N LEU A 89 13.32 14.44 4.64
CA LEU A 89 13.86 14.70 3.29
C LEU A 89 14.66 13.52 2.76
N LEU A 90 15.50 12.90 3.60
CA LEU A 90 16.26 11.71 3.23
C LEU A 90 15.33 10.54 2.91
N VAL A 91 14.33 10.30 3.76
CA VAL A 91 13.40 9.19 3.56
C VAL A 91 12.56 9.40 2.30
N THR A 92 12.03 10.59 2.06
CA THR A 92 11.25 10.87 0.83
C THR A 92 12.09 10.74 -0.42
N THR A 93 13.36 11.18 -0.38
CA THR A 93 14.29 11.04 -1.50
C THR A 93 14.60 9.57 -1.77
N THR A 94 14.78 8.78 -0.71
CA THR A 94 15.06 7.35 -0.81
C THR A 94 13.88 6.60 -1.42
N ILE A 95 12.66 6.84 -0.92
CA ILE A 95 11.44 6.18 -1.45
C ILE A 95 11.20 6.58 -2.91
N SER A 96 11.36 7.86 -3.25
CA SER A 96 11.21 8.32 -4.63
C SER A 96 12.24 7.67 -5.56
N SER A 97 13.48 7.50 -5.07
CA SER A 97 14.53 6.82 -5.82
C SER A 97 14.19 5.33 -6.01
N VAL A 98 13.74 4.65 -4.96
CA VAL A 98 13.34 3.24 -5.04
C VAL A 98 12.16 3.06 -5.98
N ALA A 99 11.12 3.90 -5.90
CA ALA A 99 9.97 3.85 -6.80
C ALA A 99 10.35 4.03 -8.28
N PHE A 100 11.40 4.79 -8.56
CA PHE A 100 11.91 4.98 -9.93
C PHE A 100 12.79 3.81 -10.40
N PHE A 101 13.72 3.32 -9.57
CA PHE A 101 14.70 2.30 -9.96
C PHE A 101 14.23 0.86 -9.79
N ALA A 102 13.36 0.57 -8.82
CA ALA A 102 12.88 -0.80 -8.56
C ALA A 102 12.12 -1.42 -9.75
N PRO A 103 11.26 -0.69 -10.48
CA PRO A 103 10.64 -1.21 -11.70
C PRO A 103 11.66 -1.59 -12.78
N MET A 104 12.77 -0.86 -12.89
CA MET A 104 13.79 -1.09 -13.92
C MET A 104 14.53 -2.43 -13.72
N VAL A 105 14.52 -2.99 -12.51
CA VAL A 105 15.09 -4.33 -12.23
C VAL A 105 14.40 -5.42 -13.07
N GLY A 106 13.13 -5.21 -13.44
CA GLY A 106 12.38 -6.12 -14.31
C GLY A 106 12.77 -6.08 -15.80
N GLY A 107 13.82 -5.34 -16.17
CA GLY A 107 14.42 -5.37 -17.51
C GLY A 107 13.79 -4.45 -18.56
N THR A 108 12.65 -3.82 -18.25
CA THR A 108 11.99 -2.86 -19.15
C THR A 108 12.24 -1.42 -18.67
N SER A 109 12.81 -0.58 -19.54
CA SER A 109 12.96 0.86 -19.28
C SER A 109 11.73 1.69 -19.67
N ASP A 110 10.84 1.13 -20.50
CA ASP A 110 9.67 1.85 -21.01
C ASP A 110 8.49 1.82 -20.03
N MET A 111 8.22 2.95 -19.39
CA MET A 111 7.10 3.12 -18.44
C MET A 111 5.73 2.74 -19.02
N ARG A 112 5.57 2.85 -20.34
CA ARG A 112 4.32 2.50 -21.04
C ARG A 112 4.09 1.00 -21.16
N HIS A 113 5.14 0.19 -21.01
CA HIS A 113 5.10 -1.26 -21.20
C HIS A 113 5.56 -1.99 -19.93
N TYR A 114 5.35 -1.38 -18.76
CA TYR A 114 5.63 -2.03 -17.49
C TYR A 114 4.67 -3.19 -17.25
N ASN A 115 5.26 -4.33 -16.89
CA ASN A 115 4.54 -5.50 -16.39
C ASN A 115 3.71 -5.12 -15.17
N LEU A 116 2.68 -5.91 -14.89
CA LEU A 116 1.75 -5.62 -13.80
C LEU A 116 2.45 -5.49 -12.43
N SER A 117 3.47 -6.31 -12.15
CA SER A 117 4.28 -6.21 -10.92
C SER A 117 5.15 -4.96 -10.84
N GLN A 118 5.63 -4.43 -11.97
CA GLN A 118 6.40 -3.19 -12.03
C GLN A 118 5.51 -1.98 -11.78
N ARG A 119 4.27 -2.02 -12.29
CA ARG A 119 3.27 -0.96 -12.08
C ARG A 119 2.93 -0.76 -10.61
N LEU A 120 3.00 -1.81 -9.78
CA LEU A 120 2.73 -1.73 -8.33
C LEU A 120 3.60 -0.70 -7.59
N PHE A 121 4.82 -0.45 -8.05
CA PHE A 121 5.74 0.53 -7.44
C PHE A 121 5.39 2.00 -7.74
N ILE A 122 4.68 2.26 -8.84
CA ILE A 122 4.41 3.62 -9.34
C ILE A 122 2.95 4.01 -9.14
N GLU A 123 2.05 3.03 -9.23
CA GLU A 123 0.63 3.28 -9.06
C GLU A 123 0.25 3.58 -7.61
N SER A 124 -0.87 4.30 -7.46
CA SER A 124 -1.42 4.57 -6.14
C SER A 124 -1.84 3.27 -5.45
N GLY A 125 -1.65 3.19 -4.12
CA GLY A 125 -1.94 1.98 -3.35
C GLY A 125 -3.35 1.42 -3.57
N ASN A 126 -4.37 2.27 -3.74
CA ASN A 126 -5.74 1.81 -4.02
C ASN A 126 -5.85 1.08 -5.38
N VAL A 127 -5.22 1.61 -6.43
CA VAL A 127 -5.21 0.98 -7.76
C VAL A 127 -4.38 -0.30 -7.73
N SER A 128 -3.22 -0.29 -7.07
CA SER A 128 -2.37 -1.47 -6.90
C SER A 128 -3.09 -2.61 -6.18
N ILE A 129 -3.86 -2.30 -5.13
CA ILE A 129 -4.72 -3.25 -4.42
C ILE A 129 -5.81 -3.80 -5.34
N ASN A 130 -6.47 -2.91 -6.10
CA ASN A 130 -7.52 -3.32 -7.01
C ASN A 130 -6.98 -4.29 -8.09
N ASN A 131 -5.82 -3.97 -8.66
CA ASN A 131 -5.12 -4.81 -9.64
C ASN A 131 -4.76 -6.18 -9.05
N LEU A 132 -4.24 -6.25 -7.83
CA LEU A 132 -3.93 -7.51 -7.16
C LEU A 132 -5.18 -8.39 -6.97
N PHE A 133 -6.34 -7.77 -6.73
CA PHE A 133 -7.58 -8.51 -6.46
C PHE A 133 -8.41 -8.85 -7.68
N HIS A 134 -8.37 -8.06 -8.76
CA HIS A 134 -9.33 -8.19 -9.86
C HIS A 134 -8.68 -8.47 -11.22
N THR A 135 -7.35 -8.39 -11.34
CA THR A 135 -6.68 -8.67 -12.61
C THR A 135 -6.58 -10.16 -12.88
N SER A 136 -6.73 -10.53 -14.16
CA SER A 136 -6.59 -11.90 -14.68
C SER A 136 -5.19 -12.21 -15.23
N GLU A 137 -4.35 -11.20 -15.40
CA GLU A 137 -2.94 -11.36 -15.78
C GLU A 137 -2.12 -11.93 -14.63
N GLU A 138 -1.19 -12.81 -14.96
CA GLU A 138 -0.32 -13.45 -13.98
C GLU A 138 0.78 -12.49 -13.49
N PHE A 139 0.97 -12.45 -12.18
CA PHE A 139 2.10 -11.73 -11.58
C PHE A 139 3.34 -12.64 -11.54
N PRO A 140 4.48 -12.22 -12.12
CA PRO A 140 5.71 -12.99 -11.99
C PRO A 140 6.14 -13.01 -10.51
N LEU A 141 6.11 -14.21 -9.90
CA LEU A 141 6.32 -14.43 -8.46
C LEU A 141 7.60 -13.76 -7.95
N GLY A 142 8.70 -13.86 -8.70
CA GLY A 142 9.99 -13.28 -8.30
C GLY A 142 9.92 -11.76 -8.12
N MET A 143 9.24 -11.05 -9.01
CA MET A 143 9.12 -9.60 -8.93
C MET A 143 8.07 -9.15 -7.91
N LEU A 144 7.01 -9.95 -7.70
CA LEU A 144 6.01 -9.71 -6.67
C LEU A 144 6.60 -9.87 -5.26
N LEU A 145 7.42 -10.89 -5.02
CA LEU A 145 8.15 -11.06 -3.77
C LEU A 145 9.16 -9.93 -3.55
N PHE A 146 9.87 -9.51 -4.61
CA PHE A 146 10.76 -8.35 -4.54
C PHE A 146 10.00 -7.08 -4.15
N PHE A 147 8.85 -6.81 -4.78
CA PHE A 147 7.97 -5.71 -4.42
C PHE A 147 7.54 -5.78 -2.95
N THR A 148 7.07 -6.94 -2.49
CA THR A 148 6.62 -7.16 -1.12
C THR A 148 7.71 -6.83 -0.10
N VAL A 149 8.93 -7.32 -0.30
CA VAL A 149 10.05 -7.09 0.63
C VAL A 149 10.43 -5.61 0.66
N VAL A 150 10.58 -4.99 -0.51
CA VAL A 150 10.94 -3.56 -0.61
C VAL A 150 9.86 -2.71 0.04
N HIS A 151 8.58 -2.94 -0.30
CA HIS A 151 7.46 -2.18 0.23
C HIS A 151 7.29 -2.36 1.75
N TYR A 152 7.53 -3.56 2.27
CA TYR A 152 7.50 -3.83 3.71
C TYR A 152 8.59 -3.04 4.47
N LEU A 153 9.81 -2.99 3.92
CA LEU A 153 10.91 -2.22 4.52
C LEU A 153 10.66 -0.70 4.45
N GLU A 154 10.12 -0.21 3.34
CA GLU A 154 9.71 1.19 3.20
C GLU A 154 8.60 1.56 4.19
N ALA A 155 7.60 0.69 4.35
CA ALA A 155 6.54 0.88 5.35
C ALA A 155 7.09 0.90 6.78
N CYS A 156 8.07 0.06 7.10
CA CYS A 156 8.76 0.10 8.39
C CYS A 156 9.50 1.43 8.60
N TRP A 157 10.25 1.89 7.60
CA TRP A 157 11.06 3.10 7.74
C TRP A 157 10.19 4.36 7.80
N THR A 158 9.14 4.44 6.98
CA THR A 158 8.21 5.59 6.96
C THR A 158 7.36 5.71 8.22
N TYR A 159 7.11 4.60 8.92
CA TYR A 159 6.33 4.63 10.15
C TYR A 159 7.03 5.42 11.24
N GLY A 160 6.36 6.41 11.83
CA GLY A 160 6.90 7.19 12.95
C GLY A 160 7.76 8.38 12.54
N LEU A 161 7.76 8.74 11.25
CA LEU A 161 8.26 10.03 10.79
C LEU A 161 7.45 11.20 11.36
N GLY A 162 8.01 12.41 11.31
CA GLY A 162 7.35 13.65 11.73
C GLY A 162 6.27 14.18 10.81
N VAL A 163 5.55 13.30 10.12
CA VAL A 163 4.53 13.66 9.12
C VAL A 163 3.25 12.93 9.49
N PRO A 164 2.07 13.59 9.41
CA PRO A 164 0.80 12.90 9.58
C PRO A 164 0.62 11.89 8.45
N SER A 165 0.62 10.60 8.79
CA SER A 165 0.47 9.51 7.82
C SER A 165 -0.39 8.38 8.37
N GLY A 166 -0.98 7.60 7.46
CA GLY A 166 -1.72 6.39 7.80
C GLY A 166 -0.96 5.15 7.32
N LEU A 167 -0.94 4.10 8.14
CA LEU A 167 -0.32 2.81 7.80
C LEU A 167 -1.27 1.79 7.16
N PHE A 168 -2.57 2.09 7.13
CA PHE A 168 -3.57 1.12 6.71
C PHE A 168 -3.36 0.65 5.27
N VAL A 169 -3.21 1.59 4.32
CA VAL A 169 -3.06 1.25 2.90
C VAL A 169 -1.75 0.50 2.61
N PRO A 170 -0.57 0.95 3.08
CA PRO A 170 0.68 0.21 2.86
C PRO A 170 0.67 -1.20 3.47
N SER A 171 0.11 -1.36 4.67
CA SER A 171 0.04 -2.68 5.33
C SER A 171 -0.90 -3.63 4.58
N PHE A 172 -2.00 -3.09 4.05
CA PHE A 172 -2.94 -3.86 3.26
C PHE A 172 -2.35 -4.24 1.89
N LEU A 173 -1.63 -3.32 1.23
CA LEU A 173 -0.96 -3.58 -0.04
C LEU A 173 0.15 -4.63 0.11
N ALA A 174 0.97 -4.53 1.16
CA ALA A 174 1.93 -5.58 1.49
C ALA A 174 1.21 -6.91 1.69
N GLY A 175 0.11 -6.90 2.46
CA GLY A 175 -0.74 -8.05 2.73
C GLY A 175 -1.32 -8.75 1.50
N ALA A 176 -1.67 -7.97 0.47
CA ALA A 176 -2.23 -8.48 -0.78
C ALA A 176 -1.16 -8.99 -1.77
N ALA A 177 0.11 -8.67 -1.53
CA ALA A 177 1.22 -8.99 -2.45
C ALA A 177 2.02 -10.24 -2.07
N TRP A 178 1.97 -10.70 -0.80
CA TRP A 178 2.68 -11.91 -0.34
C TRP A 178 1.83 -13.16 -0.45
#